data_AF-W2TZ94-F1
#
_entry.id   AF-W2TZ94-F1
#
_cell.length_a   1.000
_cell.length_b   1.000
_cell.length_c   1.000
_cell.angle_alpha   90.00
_cell.angle_beta   90.00
_cell.angle_gamma   90.00
#
_symmetry.space_group_name_H-M   'P 1'
#
loop_
_entity.id
_entity.type
_entity.pdbx_description
1 polymer ?
#
loop_
_entity_poly.entity_id
_entity_poly.type
_entity_poly.pdbx_seq_one_letter_code
_entity_poly.pdbx_strand_id
1 'polypeptide(L)'
;MQKQGATLEQQLEREKFLSSDAKRIPARRSGTALEIANAIAFLADRNVSSYVVGHTLVVDGGCSIINPLLAHYSLDYKAPASY
;
A
#
# COMPACT_ATOMS: atom_id res chain seq x y z
N MET A 1 12.28 -18.63 -24.88
CA MET A 1 10.82 -18.67 -24.64
C MET A 1 10.41 -17.35 -23.99
N GLN A 2 9.74 -16.47 -24.73
CA GLN A 2 9.26 -15.18 -24.20
C GLN A 2 7.95 -15.45 -23.46
N LYS A 3 7.92 -15.23 -22.13
CA LYS A 3 6.68 -15.37 -21.35
C LYS A 3 5.69 -14.33 -21.88
N GLN A 4 4.57 -14.78 -22.47
CA GLN A 4 3.45 -13.89 -22.79
C GLN A 4 2.98 -13.21 -21.50
N GLY A 5 2.83 -11.89 -21.54
CA GLY A 5 2.27 -11.12 -20.42
C GLY A 5 0.84 -11.53 -20.12
N ALA A 6 0.38 -11.29 -18.89
CA ALA A 6 -1.00 -11.56 -18.49
C ALA A 6 -1.98 -10.76 -19.37
N THR A 7 -3.09 -11.39 -19.76
CA THR A 7 -4.16 -10.73 -20.53
C THR A 7 -4.81 -9.62 -19.70
N LEU A 8 -5.49 -8.67 -20.35
CA LEU A 8 -6.19 -7.59 -19.65
C LEU A 8 -7.23 -8.12 -18.66
N GLU A 9 -7.97 -9.16 -19.05
CA GLU A 9 -8.95 -9.82 -18.19
C GLU A 9 -8.30 -10.37 -16.91
N GLN A 10 -7.17 -11.07 -17.06
CA GLN A 10 -6.40 -11.59 -15.94
C GLN A 10 -5.84 -10.48 -15.03
N GLN A 11 -5.49 -9.32 -15.59
CA GLN A 11 -5.04 -8.16 -14.81
C GLN A 11 -6.18 -7.57 -13.98
N LEU A 12 -7.34 -7.36 -14.61
CA LEU A 12 -8.53 -6.80 -13.95
C LEU A 12 -9.08 -7.74 -12.87
N GLU A 13 -9.12 -9.04 -13.13
CA GLU A 13 -9.55 -10.02 -12.14
C GLU A 13 -8.60 -10.05 -10.94
N ARG A 14 -7.29 -9.97 -11.19
CA ARG A 14 -6.30 -9.86 -10.11
C ARG A 14 -6.45 -8.59 -9.30
N GLU A 15 -6.68 -7.45 -9.95
CA GLU A 15 -6.93 -6.17 -9.28
C GLU A 15 -8.17 -6.23 -8.38
N LYS A 16 -9.29 -6.79 -8.89
CA LYS A 16 -10.50 -7.02 -8.10
C LYS A 16 -10.25 -7.92 -6.90
N PHE A 17 -9.52 -9.01 -7.08
CA PHE A 17 -9.18 -9.91 -5.98
C PHE A 17 -8.28 -9.27 -4.93
N LEU A 18 -7.33 -8.43 -5.34
CA LEU A 18 -6.43 -7.73 -4.42
C LEU A 18 -7.14 -6.60 -3.66
N SER A 19 -8.12 -5.95 -4.28
CA SER A 19 -8.89 -4.85 -3.68
C SER A 19 -10.15 -5.30 -2.93
N SER A 20 -10.59 -6.55 -3.10
CA SER A 20 -11.82 -7.06 -2.45
C SER A 20 -11.72 -7.17 -0.93
N ASP A 21 -10.50 -7.26 -0.39
CA ASP A 21 -10.28 -7.40 1.05
C ASP A 21 -9.37 -6.28 1.59
N ALA A 22 -10.03 -5.25 2.11
CA ALA A 22 -9.41 -4.11 2.77
C ALA A 22 -8.49 -4.49 3.94
N LYS A 23 -8.65 -5.68 4.55
CA LYS A 23 -7.79 -6.12 5.66
C LYS A 23 -6.35 -6.35 5.23
N ARG A 24 -6.08 -6.51 3.93
CA ARG A 24 -4.71 -6.74 3.42
C ARG A 24 -3.83 -5.51 3.49
N ILE A 25 -4.42 -4.33 3.63
CA ILE A 25 -3.73 -3.05 3.71
C ILE A 25 -3.95 -2.50 5.13
N PRO A 26 -2.89 -2.12 5.87
CA PRO A 26 -3.06 -1.55 7.22
C PRO A 26 -3.95 -0.31 7.27
N ALA A 27 -3.91 0.53 6.22
CA ALA A 27 -4.82 1.67 6.05
C ALA A 27 -6.29 1.29 5.78
N ARG A 28 -6.64 -0.01 5.69
CA ARG A 28 -8.00 -0.55 5.53
C ARG A 28 -8.71 -0.12 4.25
N ARG A 29 -7.95 0.19 3.19
CA ARG A 29 -8.46 0.47 1.84
C ARG A 29 -7.33 0.50 0.82
N SER A 30 -7.68 0.37 -0.46
CA SER A 30 -6.77 0.68 -1.55
C SER A 30 -6.41 2.17 -1.56
N GLY A 31 -5.15 2.46 -1.85
CA GLY A 31 -4.70 3.82 -2.15
C GLY A 31 -5.21 4.28 -3.51
N THR A 32 -5.36 5.58 -3.67
CA THR A 32 -5.78 6.23 -4.92
C THR A 32 -4.60 6.87 -5.64
N ALA A 33 -4.72 7.04 -6.96
CA ALA A 33 -3.69 7.74 -7.74
C ALA A 33 -3.45 9.17 -7.23
N LEU A 34 -4.48 9.84 -6.71
CA LEU A 34 -4.38 11.19 -6.15
C LEU A 34 -3.50 11.24 -4.89
N GLU A 35 -3.55 10.22 -4.04
CA GLU A 35 -2.70 10.16 -2.84
C GLU A 35 -1.22 10.04 -3.21
N ILE A 36 -0.91 9.28 -4.26
CA ILE A 36 0.45 9.19 -4.81
C ILE A 36 0.86 10.53 -5.42
N ALA A 37 -0.02 11.17 -6.20
CA ALA A 37 0.24 12.47 -6.80
C ALA A 37 0.52 13.56 -5.75
N ASN A 38 -0.22 13.56 -4.63
CA ASN A 38 -0.01 14.51 -3.54
C ASN A 38 1.35 14.31 -2.85
N ALA A 39 1.79 13.07 -2.65
CA ALA A 39 3.11 12.79 -2.09
C ALA A 39 4.24 13.27 -3.03
N ILE A 40 4.06 13.10 -4.35
CA ILE A 40 4.98 13.63 -5.36
C ILE A 40 4.99 15.16 -5.31
N ALA A 41 3.81 15.80 -5.23
CA ALA A 41 3.70 17.25 -5.15
C ALA A 41 4.42 17.82 -3.92
N PHE A 42 4.29 17.17 -2.76
CA PHE A 42 5.04 17.54 -1.55
C PHE A 42 6.56 17.51 -1.76
N LEU A 43 7.09 16.44 -2.37
CA LEU A 43 8.52 16.32 -2.65
C LEU A 43 9.01 17.29 -3.75
N ALA A 44 8.11 17.72 -4.63
CA ALA A 44 8.43 18.68 -5.69
C ALA A 44 8.44 20.14 -5.19
N ASP A 45 7.71 20.45 -4.12
CA ASP A 45 7.64 21.80 -3.56
C ASP A 45 8.80 22.10 -2.60
N ARG A 46 9.75 22.89 -3.09
CA ARG A 46 10.94 23.31 -2.33
C ARG A 46 10.61 24.15 -1.10
N ASN A 47 9.46 24.81 -1.04
CA ASN A 47 9.10 25.61 0.14
C ASN A 47 8.75 24.71 1.34
N VAL A 48 8.14 23.55 1.08
CA VAL A 48 7.68 22.63 2.14
C VAL A 48 8.64 21.47 2.40
N SER A 49 9.49 21.10 1.44
CA SER A 49 10.36 19.92 1.54
C SER A 49 11.85 20.18 1.27
N SER A 50 12.32 21.44 1.26
CA SER A 50 13.73 21.80 0.97
C SER A 50 14.78 21.08 1.82
N TYR A 51 14.43 20.62 3.02
CA TYR A 51 15.35 19.90 3.90
C TYR A 51 15.23 18.37 3.85
N VAL A 52 14.32 17.84 3.03
CA VAL A 52 14.16 16.40 2.80
C VAL A 52 15.09 15.98 1.66
N VAL A 53 16.34 15.65 2.01
CA VAL A 53 17.39 15.27 1.05
C VAL A 53 17.86 13.85 1.30
N GLY A 54 18.02 13.05 0.24
CA GLY A 54 18.51 11.67 0.34
C GLY A 54 17.54 10.68 1.01
N HIS A 55 16.28 11.06 1.16
CA HIS A 55 15.27 10.25 1.84
C HIS A 55 14.40 9.46 0.85
N THR A 56 13.91 8.29 1.27
CA THR A 56 12.91 7.50 0.55
C THR A 56 11.58 7.55 1.29
N LEU A 57 10.60 8.25 0.72
CA LEU A 57 9.24 8.31 1.27
C LEU A 57 8.41 7.12 0.75
N VAL A 58 8.02 6.21 1.64
CA VAL A 58 7.15 5.07 1.32
C VAL A 58 5.68 5.50 1.41
N VAL A 59 4.91 5.24 0.35
CA VAL A 59 3.48 5.61 0.24
C VAL A 59 2.66 4.40 -0.21
N ASP A 60 2.42 3.45 0.71
CA ASP A 60 1.81 2.15 0.39
C ASP A 60 0.68 1.73 1.36
N GLY A 61 0.19 2.66 2.18
CA GLY A 61 -0.85 2.37 3.17
C GLY A 61 -0.38 1.48 4.33
N GLY A 62 0.94 1.36 4.54
CA GLY A 62 1.56 0.59 5.63
C GLY A 62 1.96 -0.84 5.25
N CYS A 63 1.84 -1.23 3.98
CA CYS A 63 2.15 -2.60 3.54
C CYS A 63 3.61 -3.00 3.82
N SER A 64 4.56 -2.05 3.79
CA SER A 64 5.99 -2.30 4.02
C SER A 64 6.34 -2.65 5.47
N ILE A 65 5.46 -2.35 6.43
CA ILE A 65 5.72 -2.60 7.86
C ILE A 65 4.99 -3.84 8.40
N ILE A 66 4.24 -4.54 7.56
CA ILE A 66 3.56 -5.79 7.92
C ILE A 66 4.04 -6.94 7.05
N ASN A 67 4.09 -8.15 7.62
CA ASN A 67 4.25 -9.35 6.81
C ASN A 67 2.94 -9.62 6.06
N PRO A 68 2.92 -9.65 4.71
CA PRO A 68 1.69 -9.88 3.93
C PRO A 68 0.98 -11.19 4.28
N LEU A 69 1.72 -12.23 4.70
CA LEU A 69 1.14 -13.51 5.12
C LEU A 69 0.42 -13.40 6.47
N LEU A 70 0.82 -12.45 7.32
CA LEU A 70 0.23 -12.21 8.65
C LEU A 70 -0.77 -11.05 8.65
N ALA A 71 -0.98 -10.36 7.53
CA ALA A 71 -1.91 -9.23 7.43
C ALA A 71 -3.32 -9.59 7.93
N HIS A 72 -3.78 -10.81 7.62
CA HIS A 72 -5.08 -11.33 8.05
C HIS A 72 -5.17 -11.70 9.53
N TYR A 73 -4.05 -12.05 10.18
CA TYR A 73 -4.02 -12.49 11.58
C TYR A 73 -3.70 -11.34 12.55
N SER A 74 -2.85 -10.41 12.13
CA SER A 74 -2.32 -9.35 13.00
C SER A 74 -3.28 -8.19 13.24
N LEU A 75 -4.15 -7.87 12.27
CA LEU A 75 -5.10 -6.76 12.40
C LEU A 75 -6.35 -7.10 13.23
N ASP A 76 -6.64 -8.39 13.43
CA ASP A 76 -7.77 -8.87 14.25
C ASP A 76 -7.28 -9.36 15.64
N TYR A 77 -6.00 -9.19 15.99
CA TYR A 77 -5.46 -9.55 17.30
C TYR A 77 -6.04 -8.63 18.39
N LYS A 78 -7.04 -9.14 19.13
CA LYS A 78 -7.41 -8.58 20.43
C LYS A 78 -6.40 -9.06 21.45
N ALA A 79 -5.66 -8.13 22.06
CA ALA A 79 -4.87 -8.45 23.24
C ALA A 79 -5.78 -9.18 24.25
N PRO A 80 -5.34 -10.31 24.84
CA PRO A 80 -6.12 -10.96 25.88
C PRO A 80 -6.37 -9.93 26.98
N ALA A 81 -7.61 -9.87 27.47
CA ALA A 81 -7.97 -9.03 28.60
C ALA A 81 -6.95 -9.30 29.72
N SER A 82 -6.29 -8.25 30.18
CA SER A 82 -5.31 -8.32 31.27
C SER A 82 -5.94 -9.02 32.47
N TYR A 83 -5.20 -9.98 33.04
CA TYR A 83 -5.58 -10.73 34.23
C TYR A 83 -5.70 -9.84 35.46
#